data_AF-A0A7K3RT20-F1
#
_entry.id   AF-A0A7K3RT20-F1
#
_cell.length_a   1.000
_cell.length_b   1.000
_cell.length_c   1.000
_cell.angle_alpha   90.00
_cell.angle_beta   90.00
_cell.angle_gamma   90.00
#
_symmetry.space_group_name_H-M   'P 1'
#
loop_
_entity.id
_entity.type
_entity.pdbx_description
1 polymer ?
#
loop_
_entity_poly.entity_id
_entity_poly.type
_entity_poly.pdbx_seq_one_letter_code
_entity_poly.pdbx_strand_id
1 'polypeptide(L)'
;LDRICDDAFAALRPGGLLLLVQSGLSRPEETVGRLAAAGLDVCVTDRVTIPFGPVTRRRAAWLRDRGLLRDRLEREELVVIRGRKE
;
A
#
# COMPACT_ATOMS: atom_id res chain seq x y z
N LEU A 1 1.44 -0.96 -9.87
CA LEU A 1 1.96 -0.22 -8.71
C LEU A 1 3.47 -0.21 -8.76
N ASP A 2 4.10 -1.37 -8.92
CA ASP A 2 5.54 -1.60 -9.08
C ASP A 2 6.24 -0.53 -9.94
N ARG A 3 5.84 -0.37 -11.20
CA ARG A 3 6.41 0.67 -12.09
C ARG A 3 6.37 2.08 -11.51
N ILE A 4 5.28 2.46 -10.80
CA ILE A 4 5.19 3.78 -10.16
C ILE A 4 6.21 3.88 -9.03
N CYS A 5 6.39 2.81 -8.23
CA CYS A 5 7.39 2.79 -7.17
C CYS A 5 8.81 2.89 -7.73
N ASP A 6 9.09 2.17 -8.81
CA ASP A 6 10.40 2.15 -9.47
C ASP A 6 10.74 3.53 -10.08
N ASP A 7 9.75 4.22 -10.67
CA ASP A 7 9.95 5.52 -11.33
C ASP A 7 9.82 6.73 -10.38
N ALA A 8 9.34 6.55 -9.15
CA ALA A 8 8.91 7.63 -8.25
C ALA A 8 10.04 8.64 -7.94
N PHE A 9 11.26 8.16 -7.70
CA PHE A 9 12.39 9.03 -7.38
C PHE A 9 12.76 9.95 -8.54
N ALA A 10 12.73 9.44 -9.78
CA ALA A 10 13.01 10.24 -10.97
C ALA A 10 11.90 11.26 -11.25
N ALA A 11 10.65 10.90 -10.96
CA ALA A 11 9.49 11.77 -11.17
C ALA A 11 9.37 12.92 -10.15
N LEU A 12 9.94 12.78 -8.95
CA LEU A 12 9.89 13.81 -7.92
C LEU A 12 11.02 14.85 -8.07
N ARG A 13 10.67 16.13 -7.87
CA ARG A 13 11.64 17.20 -7.63
C ARG A 13 12.33 17.03 -6.26
N PRO A 14 13.53 17.59 -6.04
CA PRO A 14 14.13 17.66 -4.69
C PRO A 14 13.15 18.24 -3.66
N GLY A 15 13.05 17.60 -2.50
CA GLY A 15 12.06 17.91 -1.45
C GLY A 15 10.61 17.49 -1.76
N GLY A 16 10.36 16.83 -2.90
CA GLY A 16 9.04 16.33 -3.31
C GLY A 16 8.53 15.17 -2.46
N LEU A 17 7.21 14.98 -2.45
CA LEU A 17 6.53 13.96 -1.65
C LEU A 17 5.62 13.08 -2.52
N LEU A 18 5.65 11.78 -2.24
CA LEU A 18 4.67 10.79 -2.67
C LEU A 18 3.83 10.39 -1.46
N LEU A 19 2.50 10.38 -1.62
CA LEU A 19 1.57 9.75 -0.69
C LEU A 19 0.85 8.63 -1.43
N LEU A 20 0.87 7.44 -0.85
CA LEU A 20 0.27 6.25 -1.43
C LEU A 20 -0.62 5.56 -0.40
N VAL A 21 -1.92 5.45 -0.72
CA VAL A 21 -2.87 4.68 0.08
C VAL A 21 -2.99 3.29 -0.52
N GLN A 22 -2.84 2.27 0.32
CA GLN A 22 -2.85 0.87 -0.12
C GLN A 22 -3.61 -0.01 0.86
N SER A 23 -4.31 -1.02 0.34
CA SER A 23 -4.89 -2.08 1.18
C SER A 23 -3.78 -2.92 1.82
N GLY A 24 -3.90 -3.23 3.11
CA GLY A 24 -2.98 -4.11 3.83
C GLY A 24 -2.91 -5.52 3.23
N LEU A 25 -3.94 -5.93 2.48
CA LEU A 25 -3.93 -7.19 1.71
C LEU A 25 -2.90 -7.21 0.58
N SER A 26 -2.39 -6.04 0.19
CA SER A 26 -1.44 -5.88 -0.90
C SER A 26 0.02 -5.85 -0.44
N ARG A 27 0.31 -6.32 0.78
CA ARG A 27 1.67 -6.42 1.35
C ARG A 27 2.43 -5.09 1.28
N PRO A 28 1.96 -4.05 1.98
CA PRO A 28 2.54 -2.72 1.90
C PRO A 28 4.03 -2.67 2.26
N GLU A 29 4.54 -3.63 3.04
CA GLU A 29 5.96 -3.76 3.36
C GLU A 29 6.82 -3.97 2.10
N GLU A 30 6.34 -4.74 1.11
CA GLU A 30 7.02 -4.91 -0.18
C GLU A 30 7.05 -3.58 -0.95
N THR A 31 5.98 -2.78 -0.85
CA THR A 31 5.88 -1.47 -1.51
C THR A 31 6.82 -0.46 -0.87
N VAL A 32 6.92 -0.43 0.45
CA VAL A 32 7.90 0.38 1.20
C VAL A 32 9.32 0.00 0.79
N GLY A 33 9.63 -1.30 0.77
CA GLY A 33 10.96 -1.78 0.38
C GLY A 33 11.36 -1.35 -1.04
N ARG A 34 10.44 -1.42 -2.00
CA ARG A 34 10.70 -0.95 -3.37
C ARG A 34 10.90 0.55 -3.47
N LEU A 35 10.05 1.35 -2.82
CA LEU A 35 10.20 2.81 -2.81
C LEU A 35 11.52 3.24 -2.16
N ALA A 36 11.94 2.56 -1.09
CA ALA A 36 13.23 2.80 -0.45
C ALA A 36 14.39 2.39 -1.38
N ALA A 37 14.29 1.24 -2.06
CA ALA A 37 15.27 0.80 -3.05
C ALA A 37 15.39 1.76 -4.26
N ALA A 38 14.31 2.46 -4.61
CA ALA A 38 14.31 3.52 -5.62
C ALA A 38 14.96 4.83 -5.14
N GLY A 39 15.32 4.95 -3.85
CA GLY A 39 16.07 6.09 -3.29
C GLY A 39 15.22 7.09 -2.51
N LEU A 40 13.96 6.78 -2.20
CA LEU A 40 13.13 7.65 -1.36
C LEU A 40 13.36 7.37 0.14
N ASP A 41 13.21 8.40 0.97
CA ASP A 41 12.98 8.25 2.42
C ASP A 41 11.51 7.89 2.65
N VAL A 42 11.24 6.67 3.14
CA VAL A 42 9.89 6.07 3.12
C VAL A 42 9.48 5.57 4.48
N CYS A 43 8.25 5.89 4.88
CA CYS A 43 7.62 5.34 6.08
C CYS A 43 6.11 5.14 5.92
N VAL A 44 5.53 4.26 6.73
CA VAL A 44 4.07 4.19 6.91
C VAL A 44 3.70 5.22 7.98
N THR A 45 2.92 6.24 7.59
CA THR A 45 2.54 7.33 8.50
C THR A 45 1.20 7.11 9.19
N ASP A 46 0.33 6.29 8.60
CA ASP A 46 -1.00 6.05 9.15
C ASP A 46 -1.50 4.64 8.78
N ARG A 47 -2.36 4.08 9.64
CA ARG A 47 -3.05 2.80 9.47
C ARG A 47 -4.47 2.93 9.99
N VAL A 48 -5.44 2.47 9.21
CA VAL A 48 -6.84 2.46 9.63
C VAL A 48 -7.52 1.16 9.22
N THR A 49 -8.26 0.55 10.16
CA THR A 49 -9.06 -0.64 9.88
C THR A 49 -10.50 -0.25 9.61
N ILE A 50 -10.97 -0.46 8.39
CA ILE A 50 -12.31 -0.06 7.92
C ILE A 50 -13.12 -1.29 7.46
N PRO A 51 -14.46 -1.18 7.32
CA PRO A 51 -15.23 -2.22 6.64
C PRO A 51 -14.76 -2.43 5.21
N PHE A 52 -14.91 -3.64 4.68
CA PHE A 52 -14.61 -3.93 3.28
C PHE A 52 -15.34 -2.99 2.32
N GLY A 53 -14.57 -2.43 1.38
CA GLY A 53 -15.13 -1.68 0.26
C GLY A 53 -15.87 -2.58 -0.74
N PRO A 54 -16.57 -1.99 -1.74
CA PRO A 54 -17.36 -2.73 -2.71
C PRO A 54 -16.56 -3.79 -3.48
N VAL A 55 -15.29 -3.51 -3.78
CA VAL A 55 -14.41 -4.43 -4.52
C VAL A 55 -14.03 -5.63 -3.66
N THR A 56 -13.51 -5.39 -2.46
CA THR A 56 -13.12 -6.44 -1.50
C THR A 56 -14.32 -7.30 -1.13
N ARG A 57 -15.48 -6.69 -0.87
CA ARG A 57 -16.74 -7.39 -0.57
C ARG A 57 -17.17 -8.32 -1.71
N ARG A 58 -17.16 -7.85 -2.97
CA ARG A 58 -17.52 -8.68 -4.14
C ARG A 58 -16.55 -9.85 -4.37
N ARG A 59 -15.30 -9.72 -3.93
CA ARG A 59 -14.25 -10.74 -4.11
C ARG A 59 -13.96 -11.54 -2.85
N ALA A 60 -14.70 -11.34 -1.76
CA ALA A 60 -14.35 -11.89 -0.45
C ALA A 60 -14.26 -13.43 -0.43
N ALA A 61 -15.19 -14.12 -1.10
CA ALA A 61 -15.16 -15.57 -1.21
C ALA A 61 -13.88 -16.06 -1.91
N TRP A 62 -13.55 -15.48 -3.07
CA TRP A 62 -12.33 -15.80 -3.82
C TRP A 62 -11.07 -15.47 -3.02
N LEU A 63 -11.01 -14.31 -2.36
CA LEU A 63 -9.85 -13.93 -1.55
C LEU A 63 -9.63 -14.86 -0.34
N ARG A 64 -10.71 -15.37 0.27
CA ARG A 64 -10.63 -16.37 1.36
C ARG A 64 -10.14 -17.72 0.84
N ASP A 65 -10.67 -18.18 -0.28
CA ASP A 65 -10.25 -19.43 -0.93
C ASP A 65 -8.75 -19.41 -1.29
N ARG A 66 -8.23 -18.23 -1.68
CA ARG A 66 -6.80 -17.99 -1.94
C ARG A 66 -5.96 -17.78 -0.68
N GLY A 67 -6.55 -17.82 0.52
CA GLY A 67 -5.86 -17.57 1.79
C GLY A 67 -5.39 -16.13 2.00
N LEU A 68 -5.89 -15.18 1.20
CA LEU A 68 -5.52 -13.76 1.26
C LEU A 68 -6.32 -13.00 2.32
N LEU A 69 -7.50 -13.52 2.70
CA LEU A 69 -8.27 -13.05 3.84
C LEU A 69 -8.20 -14.08 4.96
N ARG A 70 -7.60 -13.71 6.09
CA ARG A 70 -7.37 -14.61 7.24
C ARG A 70 -8.49 -14.58 8.28
N ASP A 71 -9.19 -13.45 8.40
CA ASP A 71 -10.28 -13.26 9.36
C ASP A 71 -11.66 -13.38 8.67
N ARG A 72 -12.65 -13.85 9.42
CA ARG A 72 -14.07 -13.78 9.05
C ARG A 72 -14.61 -12.36 9.21
N LEU A 73 -13.97 -11.48 9.98
CA LEU A 73 -14.32 -10.07 10.07
C LEU A 73 -14.26 -9.41 8.68
N GLU A 74 -15.34 -8.72 8.29
CA GLU A 74 -15.44 -8.00 7.01
C GLU A 74 -14.74 -6.64 7.05
N ARG A 75 -13.48 -6.63 7.49
CA ARG A 75 -12.66 -5.43 7.64
C ARG A 75 -11.31 -5.59 6.97
N GLU A 76 -10.82 -4.50 6.41
CA GLU A 76 -9.47 -4.41 5.85
C GLU A 76 -8.71 -3.25 6.50
N GLU A 77 -7.40 -3.42 6.60
CA GLU A 77 -6.49 -2.33 6.93
C GLU A 77 -6.20 -1.54 5.65
N LEU A 78 -6.24 -0.22 5.74
CA LEU A 78 -5.63 0.68 4.79
C LEU A 78 -4.41 1.32 5.44
N VAL A 79 -3.32 1.44 4.68
CA VAL A 79 -2.11 2.10 5.12
C VAL A 79 -1.80 3.31 4.25
N VAL A 80 -1.22 4.34 4.85
CA VAL A 80 -0.67 5.50 4.14
C VAL A 80 0.85 5.38 4.16
N ILE A 81 1.43 5.20 2.98
CA ILE A 81 2.88 5.21 2.76
C ILE A 81 3.27 6.60 2.29
N ARG A 82 4.23 7.21 2.97
CA ARG A 82 4.84 8.49 2.60
C ARG A 82 6.26 8.23 2.12
N GLY A 83 6.59 8.76 0.94
CA GLY A 83 7.95 8.77 0.39
C GLY A 83 8.41 10.21 0.12
N ARG A 84 9.62 10.57 0.51
CA ARG A 84 10.22 11.89 0.24
C ARG A 84 11.51 11.72 -0.56
N LYS A 85 11.71 12.61 -1.53
CA LYS A 85 13.01 12.80 -2.17
C LYS A 85 13.77 13.88 -1.40
N GLU A 86 14.89 13.52 -0.79
CA GLU A 86 15.79 14.52 -0.18
C GLU A 86 16.44 15.41 -1.25
#